data_AF-A0A2D6HGD1-F1
#
_entry.id   AF-A0A2D6HGD1-F1
#
_cell.length_a   1.000
_cell.length_b   1.000
_cell.length_c   1.000
_cell.angle_alpha   90.00
_cell.angle_beta   90.00
_cell.angle_gamma   90.00
#
_symmetry.space_group_name_H-M   'P 1'
#
loop_
_entity.id
_entity.type
_entity.pdbx_description
1 polymer ?
#
loop_
_entity_poly.entity_id
_entity_poly.type
_entity_poly.pdbx_seq_one_letter_code
_entity_poly.pdbx_strand_id
1 'polypeptide(L)'
;MGVFPIRARALRCVAAATLLAATVAADERTVGILAPDTPFETDWSAYSADAPGPTVVITGGMHGDEPAGARAAGQIATWTVTRGRLVVLPRCNEPALAARRRRIPGLKDEAGDLNRHFPPTAREHHSDQAARIWEFVLRWEPDVLVDLHEGYGFRAAGSKSVGSSVITQRAADHPRRARLLAAVNADIDEPQRRFVALGPTVAGSLVGAVAQLRDIEAHLFETTHTSQPLSTRCRQHRCLAAALLEELGMADDSAGRLVDPTASTPTLALFDGGGTGGGPALFEGLLPSWRVERVGPADIGNGALGSFDTLLFPGGSGSGQARALGARGRERVRAFVSSGGGYVGVCAGAYLALDNYTWGLHLIALDSHDREHWRRGNGTVRVEVCRAGEELLAAEAGEEHDIHFAQGPLMVPAAGGEPEGGPQRSMPEVLARFTTGIGENGADPAMMVGKPAAVRSLYGAGRVLLFSPHPEKTAGLEAVIERGLAWAAARD
;
A
#
# COMPACT_ATOMS: atom_id res chain seq x y z
N MET A 1 -75.24 -23.01 23.35
CA MET A 1 -74.00 -22.70 24.11
C MET A 1 -72.91 -23.66 23.67
N GLY A 2 -71.71 -23.17 23.33
CA GLY A 2 -70.41 -23.88 23.25
C GLY A 2 -70.33 -25.17 22.42
N VAL A 3 -69.88 -25.17 21.15
CA VAL A 3 -68.47 -25.28 20.67
C VAL A 3 -67.75 -26.58 21.04
N PHE A 4 -67.43 -27.41 20.02
CA PHE A 4 -66.12 -28.05 19.75
C PHE A 4 -66.18 -28.76 18.35
N PRO A 5 -65.04 -29.08 17.69
CA PRO A 5 -64.85 -28.84 16.26
C PRO A 5 -64.69 -30.14 15.45
N ILE A 6 -64.92 -30.07 14.13
CA ILE A 6 -64.64 -31.19 13.21
C ILE A 6 -63.48 -30.80 12.29
N ARG A 7 -62.47 -31.67 12.29
CA ARG A 7 -61.23 -31.63 11.52
C ARG A 7 -61.50 -31.57 10.00
N ALA A 8 -60.78 -30.70 9.29
CA ALA A 8 -60.65 -30.76 7.83
C ALA A 8 -59.19 -30.97 7.43
N ARG A 9 -59.00 -31.92 6.51
CA ARG A 9 -57.73 -32.47 6.03
C ARG A 9 -56.86 -31.42 5.32
N ALA A 10 -55.57 -31.46 5.61
CA ALA A 10 -54.55 -30.74 4.85
C ALA A 10 -54.39 -31.34 3.44
N LEU A 11 -54.65 -30.54 2.41
CA LEU A 11 -54.17 -30.77 1.05
C LEU A 11 -52.75 -30.20 0.96
N ARG A 12 -51.76 -31.05 0.70
CA ARG A 12 -50.39 -30.63 0.40
C ARG A 12 -50.34 -30.11 -1.04
N CYS A 13 -50.29 -28.80 -1.22
CA CYS A 13 -49.80 -28.20 -2.46
C CYS A 13 -48.28 -28.08 -2.36
N VAL A 14 -47.57 -28.88 -3.16
CA VAL A 14 -46.12 -28.72 -3.38
C VAL A 14 -45.93 -27.51 -4.28
N ALA A 15 -45.53 -26.38 -3.71
CA ALA A 15 -45.02 -25.25 -4.47
C ALA A 15 -43.58 -25.58 -4.90
N ALA A 16 -43.39 -25.86 -6.19
CA ALA A 16 -42.07 -25.93 -6.78
C ALA A 16 -41.47 -24.51 -6.79
N ALA A 17 -40.60 -24.22 -5.82
CA ALA A 17 -39.79 -23.02 -5.84
C ALA A 17 -38.68 -23.23 -6.88
N THR A 18 -38.83 -22.63 -8.05
CA THR A 18 -37.73 -22.42 -9.00
C THR A 18 -36.74 -21.46 -8.34
N LEU A 19 -35.68 -22.00 -7.75
CA LEU A 19 -34.47 -21.23 -7.50
C LEU A 19 -33.92 -20.80 -8.87
N LEU A 20 -34.17 -19.55 -9.26
CA LEU A 20 -33.25 -18.89 -10.18
C LEU A 20 -31.95 -18.70 -9.40
N ALA A 21 -31.01 -19.63 -9.59
CA ALA A 21 -29.62 -19.33 -9.33
C ALA A 21 -29.24 -18.19 -10.26
N ALA A 22 -29.13 -16.97 -9.71
CA ALA A 22 -28.42 -15.91 -10.39
C ALA A 22 -26.98 -16.41 -10.54
N THR A 23 -26.62 -16.86 -11.74
CA THR A 23 -25.22 -17.02 -12.10
C THR A 23 -24.63 -15.62 -12.08
N VAL A 24 -23.90 -15.29 -11.01
CA VAL A 24 -22.96 -14.18 -11.03
C VAL A 24 -22.00 -14.54 -12.16
N ALA A 25 -22.14 -13.88 -13.31
CA ALA A 25 -21.17 -14.00 -14.37
C ALA A 25 -19.82 -13.61 -13.75
N ALA A 26 -18.87 -14.55 -13.75
CA ALA A 26 -17.53 -14.25 -13.33
C ALA A 26 -17.02 -13.10 -14.19
N ASP A 27 -16.61 -12.05 -13.52
CA ASP A 27 -16.20 -10.79 -14.10
C ASP A 27 -14.88 -11.01 -14.86
N GLU A 28 -14.95 -11.32 -16.15
CA GLU A 28 -13.80 -11.92 -16.87
C GLU A 28 -12.80 -10.84 -17.28
N ARG A 29 -11.94 -10.48 -16.32
CA ARG A 29 -10.76 -9.64 -16.57
C ARG A 29 -9.84 -10.35 -17.55
N THR A 30 -9.55 -9.70 -18.67
CA THR A 30 -8.54 -10.17 -19.61
C THR A 30 -7.16 -9.78 -19.08
N VAL A 31 -6.24 -10.73 -19.03
CA VAL A 31 -4.84 -10.48 -18.67
C VAL A 31 -3.93 -10.93 -19.81
N GLY A 32 -2.75 -10.33 -19.91
CA GLY A 32 -1.76 -10.75 -20.88
C GLY A 32 -0.39 -10.19 -20.58
N ILE A 33 0.58 -10.62 -21.38
CA ILE A 33 1.98 -10.21 -21.26
C ILE A 33 2.33 -9.33 -22.46
N LEU A 34 3.02 -8.22 -22.21
CA LEU A 34 3.67 -7.40 -23.23
C LEU A 34 5.16 -7.73 -23.26
N ALA A 35 5.75 -7.79 -24.46
CA ALA A 35 7.17 -8.07 -24.68
C ALA A 35 7.67 -9.38 -24.02
N PRO A 36 6.96 -10.51 -24.21
CA PRO A 36 7.36 -11.80 -23.63
C PRO A 36 8.77 -12.19 -24.09
N ASP A 37 9.49 -12.89 -23.23
CA ASP A 37 10.86 -13.38 -23.45
C ASP A 37 11.89 -12.25 -23.66
N THR A 38 11.59 -11.04 -23.17
CA THR A 38 12.51 -9.89 -23.21
C THR A 38 12.75 -9.30 -21.81
N PRO A 39 13.82 -8.51 -21.60
CA PRO A 39 14.00 -7.79 -20.35
C PRO A 39 12.87 -6.80 -19.98
N PHE A 40 11.98 -6.49 -20.93
CA PHE A 40 10.84 -5.60 -20.75
C PHE A 40 9.51 -6.34 -20.55
N GLU A 41 9.55 -7.66 -20.36
CA GLU A 41 8.36 -8.48 -20.10
C GLU A 41 7.56 -7.90 -18.94
N THR A 42 6.26 -7.70 -19.16
CA THR A 42 5.37 -7.10 -18.15
C THR A 42 3.92 -7.50 -18.36
N ASP A 43 3.18 -7.62 -17.27
CA ASP A 43 1.76 -7.92 -17.29
C ASP A 43 0.92 -6.68 -17.63
N TRP A 44 -0.19 -6.90 -18.30
CA TRP A 44 -1.27 -5.93 -18.46
C TRP A 44 -2.61 -6.59 -18.15
N SER A 45 -3.60 -5.76 -17.83
CA SER A 45 -4.98 -6.22 -17.65
C SER A 45 -5.98 -5.31 -18.34
N ALA A 46 -7.12 -5.86 -18.71
CA ALA A 46 -8.25 -5.13 -19.23
C ALA A 46 -9.54 -5.64 -18.61
N TYR A 47 -10.37 -4.70 -18.20
CA TYR A 47 -11.73 -4.93 -17.76
C TYR A 47 -12.70 -4.36 -18.79
N SER A 48 -13.68 -5.16 -19.22
CA SER A 48 -14.73 -4.73 -20.16
C SER A 48 -16.10 -4.93 -19.52
N ALA A 49 -16.85 -3.86 -19.36
CA ALA A 49 -18.22 -3.94 -18.90
C ALA A 49 -19.18 -4.31 -20.06
N ASP A 50 -20.32 -4.91 -19.73
CA ASP A 50 -21.37 -5.20 -20.72
C ASP A 50 -21.96 -3.91 -21.34
N ALA A 51 -22.09 -2.86 -20.54
CA ALA A 51 -22.65 -1.60 -21.00
C ALA A 51 -21.65 -0.82 -21.87
N PRO A 52 -22.07 -0.28 -23.04
CA PRO A 52 -21.18 0.45 -23.92
C PRO A 52 -20.71 1.76 -23.29
N GLY A 53 -19.44 2.07 -23.49
CA GLY A 53 -18.81 3.28 -22.98
C GLY A 53 -17.39 3.48 -23.50
N PRO A 54 -16.71 4.53 -23.03
CA PRO A 54 -15.40 4.87 -23.53
C PRO A 54 -14.36 3.82 -23.12
N THR A 55 -13.27 3.73 -23.88
CA THR A 55 -12.08 2.98 -23.50
C THR A 55 -11.05 3.94 -22.90
N VAL A 56 -10.63 3.68 -21.65
CA VAL A 56 -9.47 4.37 -21.06
C VAL A 56 -8.30 3.41 -20.88
N VAL A 57 -7.13 3.84 -21.38
CA VAL A 57 -5.86 3.14 -21.23
C VAL A 57 -5.01 3.91 -20.22
N ILE A 58 -4.46 3.22 -19.23
CA ILE A 58 -3.60 3.78 -18.20
C ILE A 58 -2.24 3.08 -18.24
N THR A 59 -1.16 3.86 -18.37
CA THR A 59 0.21 3.37 -18.35
C THR A 59 0.98 3.89 -17.14
N GLY A 60 1.95 3.12 -16.66
CA GLY A 60 2.85 3.52 -15.59
C GLY A 60 4.26 2.97 -15.79
N GLY A 61 5.22 3.50 -15.02
CA GLY A 61 6.58 2.96 -15.00
C GLY A 61 7.38 3.20 -16.28
N MET A 62 7.15 4.33 -16.95
CA MET A 62 7.93 4.76 -18.12
C MET A 62 9.40 5.06 -17.74
N HIS A 63 9.60 5.62 -16.54
CA HIS A 63 10.90 5.84 -15.91
C HIS A 63 11.03 5.02 -14.62
N GLY A 64 12.22 4.51 -14.35
CA GLY A 64 12.46 3.60 -13.23
C GLY A 64 12.68 4.25 -11.87
N ASP A 65 12.98 5.55 -11.83
CA ASP A 65 13.09 6.34 -10.60
C ASP A 65 11.76 7.00 -10.20
N GLU A 66 10.68 6.66 -10.90
CA GLU A 66 9.31 7.14 -10.72
C GLU A 66 8.38 5.98 -10.26
N PRO A 67 8.65 5.35 -9.10
CA PRO A 67 7.98 4.12 -8.69
C PRO A 67 6.48 4.28 -8.36
N ALA A 68 6.00 5.50 -8.08
CA ALA A 68 4.60 5.70 -7.71
C ALA A 68 3.64 5.44 -8.87
N GLY A 69 4.02 5.83 -10.09
CA GLY A 69 3.19 5.58 -11.29
C GLY A 69 3.00 4.08 -11.53
N ALA A 70 4.09 3.31 -11.48
CA ALA A 70 4.03 1.86 -11.66
C ALA A 70 3.20 1.16 -10.58
N ARG A 71 3.41 1.53 -9.30
CA ARG A 71 2.68 0.95 -8.17
C ARG A 71 1.20 1.33 -8.21
N ALA A 72 0.86 2.59 -8.48
CA ALA A 72 -0.53 3.02 -8.59
C ALA A 72 -1.26 2.35 -9.75
N ALA A 73 -0.60 2.21 -10.91
CA ALA A 73 -1.17 1.47 -12.03
C ALA A 73 -1.43 0.00 -11.67
N GLY A 74 -0.55 -0.67 -10.92
CA GLY A 74 -0.79 -2.03 -10.43
C GLY A 74 -2.00 -2.14 -9.49
N GLN A 75 -2.28 -1.09 -8.71
CA GLN A 75 -3.49 -0.99 -7.88
C GLN A 75 -4.73 -0.77 -8.75
N ILE A 76 -4.67 0.15 -9.71
CA ILE A 76 -5.76 0.47 -10.65
C ILE A 76 -6.08 -0.72 -11.56
N ALA A 77 -5.10 -1.57 -11.89
CA ALA A 77 -5.28 -2.81 -12.64
C ALA A 77 -6.22 -3.82 -11.95
N THR A 78 -6.63 -3.58 -10.69
CA THR A 78 -7.65 -4.38 -9.99
C THR A 78 -9.05 -3.78 -10.06
N TRP A 79 -9.19 -2.55 -10.56
CA TRP A 79 -10.48 -1.87 -10.63
C TRP A 79 -11.33 -2.40 -11.78
N THR A 80 -12.63 -2.30 -11.60
CA THR A 80 -13.69 -2.61 -12.55
C THR A 80 -14.36 -1.29 -12.99
N VAL A 81 -15.22 -1.36 -14.01
CA VAL A 81 -16.00 -0.20 -14.49
C VAL A 81 -17.44 -0.61 -14.80
N THR A 82 -18.38 0.32 -14.68
CA THR A 82 -19.81 0.06 -14.96
C THR A 82 -20.16 0.07 -16.44
N ARG A 83 -19.31 0.67 -17.30
CA ARG A 83 -19.48 0.77 -18.75
C ARG A 83 -18.13 0.99 -19.44
N GLY A 84 -18.04 0.59 -20.71
CA GLY A 84 -16.83 0.77 -21.51
C GLY A 84 -15.71 -0.16 -21.07
N ARG A 85 -14.46 0.29 -21.21
CA ARG A 85 -13.26 -0.54 -20.96
C ARG A 85 -12.19 0.21 -20.18
N LEU A 86 -11.59 -0.45 -19.20
CA LEU A 86 -10.41 0.01 -18.48
C LEU A 86 -9.25 -0.92 -18.79
N VAL A 87 -8.20 -0.40 -19.42
CA VAL A 87 -6.99 -1.14 -19.80
C VAL A 87 -5.80 -0.56 -19.05
N VAL A 88 -4.98 -1.41 -18.43
CA VAL A 88 -3.86 -0.96 -17.60
C VAL A 88 -2.59 -1.73 -17.94
N LEU A 89 -1.52 -0.98 -18.25
CA LEU A 89 -0.15 -1.47 -18.44
C LEU A 89 0.72 -0.84 -17.34
N PRO A 90 0.93 -1.52 -16.20
CA PRO A 90 1.52 -0.88 -15.04
C PRO A 90 3.01 -0.58 -15.14
N ARG A 91 3.78 -1.33 -15.94
CA ARG A 91 5.24 -1.26 -15.88
C ARG A 91 5.88 -1.26 -17.27
N CYS A 92 5.87 -0.10 -17.92
CA CYS A 92 6.39 0.07 -19.28
C CYS A 92 7.90 -0.22 -19.43
N ASN A 93 8.70 0.01 -18.39
CA ASN A 93 10.17 -0.02 -18.44
C ASN A 93 10.78 -0.83 -17.28
N GLU A 94 10.60 -2.13 -17.33
CA GLU A 94 11.03 -3.06 -16.28
C GLU A 94 12.54 -3.02 -15.95
N PRO A 95 13.46 -2.92 -16.94
CA PRO A 95 14.88 -2.76 -16.66
C PRO A 95 15.20 -1.50 -15.85
N ALA A 96 14.54 -0.38 -16.16
CA ALA A 96 14.75 0.87 -15.45
C ALA A 96 14.19 0.80 -14.01
N LEU A 97 12.98 0.24 -13.85
CA LEU A 97 12.33 0.05 -12.54
C LEU A 97 13.16 -0.84 -11.62
N ALA A 98 13.64 -1.99 -12.13
CA ALA A 98 14.52 -2.89 -11.39
C ALA A 98 15.82 -2.19 -10.95
N ALA A 99 16.39 -1.35 -11.82
CA ALA A 99 17.59 -0.57 -11.51
C ALA A 99 17.33 0.68 -10.66
N ARG A 100 16.07 1.06 -10.42
CA ARG A 100 15.65 2.32 -9.77
C ARG A 100 16.32 3.55 -10.40
N ARG A 101 16.36 3.59 -11.72
CA ARG A 101 16.98 4.67 -12.51
C ARG A 101 15.99 5.20 -13.53
N ARG A 102 16.04 6.50 -13.82
CA ARG A 102 15.21 7.10 -14.87
C ARG A 102 15.28 6.36 -16.19
N ARG A 103 16.51 6.06 -16.62
CA ARG A 103 16.85 5.59 -17.95
C ARG A 103 17.07 4.08 -17.97
N ILE A 104 16.85 3.49 -19.14
CA ILE A 104 17.18 2.10 -19.45
C ILE A 104 18.66 1.86 -19.11
N PRO A 105 18.99 0.86 -18.28
CA PRO A 105 20.37 0.56 -17.92
C PRO A 105 21.26 0.30 -19.14
N GLY A 106 22.46 0.89 -19.14
CA GLY A 106 23.43 0.74 -20.23
C GLY A 106 23.29 1.77 -21.36
N LEU A 107 22.16 2.49 -21.44
CA LEU A 107 21.93 3.56 -22.42
C LEU A 107 22.11 4.95 -21.80
N LYS A 108 22.48 5.94 -22.61
CA LYS A 108 22.74 7.32 -22.19
C LYS A 108 21.77 8.29 -22.86
N ASP A 109 21.61 9.45 -22.24
CA ASP A 109 20.85 10.59 -22.77
C ASP A 109 19.45 10.20 -23.28
N GLU A 110 19.03 10.70 -24.44
CA GLU A 110 17.69 10.42 -25.00
C GLU A 110 17.53 8.95 -25.39
N ALA A 111 18.59 8.26 -25.81
CA ALA A 111 18.55 6.82 -26.13
C ALA A 111 18.23 5.94 -24.91
N GLY A 112 18.47 6.44 -23.69
CA GLY A 112 18.07 5.75 -22.46
C GLY A 112 16.71 6.18 -21.92
N ASP A 113 16.14 7.28 -22.41
CA ASP A 113 14.84 7.80 -21.95
C ASP A 113 13.74 7.23 -22.86
N LEU A 114 13.08 6.16 -22.39
CA LEU A 114 12.02 5.48 -23.15
C LEU A 114 10.92 6.45 -23.59
N ASN A 115 10.65 7.50 -22.81
CA ASN A 115 9.67 8.53 -23.14
C ASN A 115 10.17 9.57 -24.16
N ARG A 116 11.26 9.27 -24.89
CA ARG A 116 11.75 9.99 -26.07
C ARG A 116 11.73 9.12 -27.34
N HIS A 117 11.30 7.86 -27.23
CA HIS A 117 11.30 6.89 -28.32
C HIS A 117 9.97 6.85 -29.09
N PHE A 118 9.00 7.72 -28.76
CA PHE A 118 7.68 7.77 -29.40
C PHE A 118 7.61 8.83 -30.52
N PRO A 119 6.75 8.64 -31.55
CA PRO A 119 6.53 9.62 -32.62
C PRO A 119 6.05 11.00 -32.12
N PRO A 120 6.05 12.09 -32.92
CA PRO A 120 6.68 12.24 -34.24
C PRO A 120 8.17 12.60 -34.16
N THR A 121 8.67 12.93 -32.97
CA THR A 121 10.06 13.32 -32.73
C THR A 121 10.90 12.15 -32.24
N ALA A 122 10.55 10.91 -32.60
CA ALA A 122 11.43 9.76 -32.44
C ALA A 122 12.67 9.99 -33.30
N ARG A 123 13.59 10.79 -32.78
CA ARG A 123 14.86 11.14 -33.43
C ARG A 123 15.74 9.91 -33.28
N GLU A 124 15.99 9.20 -34.38
CA GLU A 124 16.97 8.09 -34.49
C GLU A 124 16.83 6.91 -33.49
N HIS A 125 15.91 6.97 -32.52
CA HIS A 125 15.85 6.09 -31.35
C HIS A 125 14.47 5.41 -31.21
N HIS A 126 13.99 4.78 -32.27
CA HIS A 126 12.89 3.82 -32.17
C HIS A 126 13.41 2.54 -31.50
N SER A 127 13.06 2.34 -30.22
CA SER A 127 13.27 1.05 -29.56
C SER A 127 12.09 0.12 -29.81
N ASP A 128 12.35 -1.19 -29.92
CA ASP A 128 11.29 -2.22 -30.01
C ASP A 128 10.26 -2.09 -28.88
N GLN A 129 10.69 -1.73 -27.67
CA GLN A 129 9.78 -1.58 -26.55
C GLN A 129 8.79 -0.42 -26.74
N ALA A 130 9.26 0.74 -27.21
CA ALA A 130 8.38 1.86 -27.52
C ALA A 130 7.40 1.52 -28.66
N ALA A 131 7.84 0.76 -29.68
CA ALA A 131 6.96 0.27 -30.74
C ALA A 131 5.88 -0.68 -30.18
N ARG A 132 6.26 -1.64 -29.31
CA ARG A 132 5.33 -2.56 -28.64
C ARG A 132 4.30 -1.82 -27.79
N ILE A 133 4.73 -0.84 -26.99
CA ILE A 133 3.82 -0.02 -26.17
C ILE A 133 2.89 0.80 -27.07
N TRP A 134 3.41 1.39 -28.14
CA TRP A 134 2.62 2.16 -29.10
C TRP A 134 1.53 1.31 -29.77
N GLU A 135 1.91 0.15 -30.30
CA GLU A 135 0.97 -0.80 -30.90
C GLU A 135 -0.04 -1.31 -29.87
N PHE A 136 0.41 -1.62 -28.65
CA PHE A 136 -0.45 -2.00 -27.55
C PHE A 136 -1.48 -0.91 -27.24
N VAL A 137 -1.09 0.35 -27.10
CA VAL A 137 -2.04 1.42 -26.79
C VAL A 137 -3.05 1.58 -27.92
N LEU A 138 -2.59 1.61 -29.18
CA LEU A 138 -3.47 1.85 -30.31
C LEU A 138 -4.45 0.71 -30.59
N ARG A 139 -4.09 -0.56 -30.30
CA ARG A 139 -4.99 -1.70 -30.53
C ARG A 139 -6.28 -1.63 -29.70
N TRP A 140 -6.25 -0.89 -28.60
CA TRP A 140 -7.39 -0.73 -27.70
C TRP A 140 -8.31 0.42 -28.10
N GLU A 141 -7.97 1.17 -29.16
CA GLU A 141 -8.75 2.31 -29.65
C GLU A 141 -9.20 3.25 -28.51
N PRO A 142 -8.27 3.79 -27.70
CA PRO A 142 -8.64 4.54 -26.51
C PRO A 142 -9.32 5.86 -26.86
N ASP A 143 -10.39 6.17 -26.13
CA ASP A 143 -10.95 7.52 -26.07
C ASP A 143 -10.08 8.43 -25.18
N VAL A 144 -9.48 7.86 -24.13
CA VAL A 144 -8.60 8.58 -23.20
C VAL A 144 -7.36 7.74 -22.86
N LEU A 145 -6.18 8.33 -22.99
CA LEU A 145 -4.91 7.80 -22.50
C LEU A 145 -4.45 8.57 -21.26
N VAL A 146 -3.98 7.85 -20.24
CA VAL A 146 -3.32 8.44 -19.07
C VAL A 146 -1.96 7.78 -18.88
N ASP A 147 -0.92 8.57 -18.68
CA ASP A 147 0.41 8.09 -18.29
C ASP A 147 0.79 8.66 -16.92
N LEU A 148 1.17 7.79 -15.99
CA LEU A 148 1.47 8.13 -14.59
C LEU A 148 2.97 8.39 -14.40
N HIS A 149 3.34 9.63 -14.07
CA HIS A 149 4.72 10.12 -13.94
C HIS A 149 4.98 10.82 -12.61
N GLU A 150 6.26 11.07 -12.32
CA GLU A 150 6.67 11.84 -11.16
C GLU A 150 7.69 12.94 -11.46
N GLY A 151 7.46 14.13 -10.92
CA GLY A 151 8.40 15.23 -10.91
C GLY A 151 9.21 15.34 -9.62
N TYR A 152 10.42 15.88 -9.71
CA TYR A 152 11.28 16.12 -8.55
C TYR A 152 10.87 17.29 -7.66
N GLY A 153 9.97 18.18 -8.08
CA GLY A 153 9.61 19.35 -7.31
C GLY A 153 8.15 19.76 -7.50
N PHE A 154 7.63 20.53 -6.56
CA PHE A 154 6.26 21.02 -6.61
C PHE A 154 6.14 22.21 -7.54
N ARG A 155 5.32 22.10 -8.58
CA ARG A 155 5.12 23.19 -9.53
C ARG A 155 4.53 24.43 -8.87
N ALA A 156 3.53 24.26 -8.00
CA ALA A 156 2.89 25.37 -7.27
C ALA A 156 3.85 26.15 -6.36
N ALA A 157 4.97 25.55 -5.95
CA ALA A 157 6.03 26.21 -5.19
C ALA A 157 7.02 27.02 -6.06
N GLY A 158 6.78 27.16 -7.37
CA GLY A 158 7.69 27.84 -8.31
C GLY A 158 8.84 26.97 -8.82
N SER A 159 8.79 25.64 -8.61
CA SER A 159 9.80 24.73 -9.15
C SER A 159 9.78 24.69 -10.68
N LYS A 160 10.95 24.46 -11.30
CA LYS A 160 11.07 24.14 -12.73
C LYS A 160 10.58 22.73 -13.07
N SER A 161 10.38 21.88 -12.06
CA SER A 161 9.75 20.57 -12.21
C SER A 161 8.31 20.69 -12.69
N VAL A 162 7.77 19.59 -13.21
CA VAL A 162 6.35 19.43 -13.55
C VAL A 162 5.56 18.71 -12.46
N GLY A 163 6.20 18.33 -11.35
CA GLY A 163 5.55 17.57 -10.29
C GLY A 163 4.36 18.30 -9.65
N SER A 164 3.39 17.51 -9.20
CA SER A 164 2.07 17.97 -8.76
C SER A 164 1.37 18.77 -9.88
N SER A 165 1.13 18.12 -11.01
CA SER A 165 0.37 18.72 -12.11
C SER A 165 -0.45 17.70 -12.89
N VAL A 166 -1.45 18.21 -13.61
CA VAL A 166 -2.18 17.48 -14.65
C VAL A 166 -1.81 18.14 -15.98
N ILE A 167 -1.11 17.41 -16.85
CA ILE A 167 -0.65 17.88 -18.15
C ILE A 167 -1.50 17.27 -19.27
N THR A 168 -2.06 18.08 -20.15
CA THR A 168 -2.92 17.62 -21.24
C THR A 168 -2.99 18.68 -22.35
N GLN A 169 -3.46 18.29 -23.55
CA GLN A 169 -3.81 19.22 -24.62
C GLN A 169 -5.06 20.06 -24.32
N ARG A 170 -5.86 19.70 -23.30
CA ARG A 170 -7.05 20.49 -22.92
C ARG A 170 -6.65 21.86 -22.36
N ALA A 171 -7.49 22.86 -22.64
CA ALA A 171 -7.37 24.21 -22.07
C ALA A 171 -7.37 24.18 -20.53
N ALA A 172 -6.78 25.20 -19.91
CA ALA A 172 -6.65 25.28 -18.44
C ALA A 172 -8.00 25.35 -17.71
N ASP A 173 -9.00 25.96 -18.34
CA ASP A 173 -10.36 26.16 -17.85
C ASP A 173 -11.32 25.02 -18.21
N HIS A 174 -10.82 23.93 -18.80
CA HIS A 174 -11.67 22.81 -19.19
C HIS A 174 -12.34 22.14 -17.96
N PRO A 175 -13.68 21.94 -17.94
CA PRO A 175 -14.40 21.45 -16.76
C PRO A 175 -13.87 20.13 -16.18
N ARG A 176 -13.53 19.15 -17.03
CA ARG A 176 -12.91 17.88 -16.59
C ARG A 176 -11.64 18.11 -15.80
N ARG A 177 -10.80 19.02 -16.27
CA ARG A 177 -9.52 19.33 -15.62
C ARG A 177 -9.73 19.95 -14.25
N ALA A 178 -10.70 20.85 -14.13
CA ALA A 178 -11.08 21.42 -12.84
C ALA A 178 -11.56 20.35 -11.86
N ARG A 179 -12.34 19.36 -12.32
CA ARG A 179 -12.79 18.22 -11.50
C ARG A 179 -11.61 17.36 -11.01
N LEU A 180 -10.69 17.00 -11.91
CA LEU A 180 -9.49 16.22 -11.55
C LEU A 180 -8.64 16.96 -10.50
N LEU A 181 -8.39 18.26 -10.72
CA LEU A 181 -7.62 19.09 -9.81
C LEU A 181 -8.33 19.26 -8.46
N ALA A 182 -9.65 19.42 -8.45
CA ALA A 182 -10.43 19.49 -7.21
C ALA A 182 -10.33 18.19 -6.42
N ALA A 183 -10.47 17.03 -7.08
CA ALA A 183 -10.41 15.73 -6.43
C ALA A 183 -9.05 15.46 -5.78
N VAL A 184 -7.95 15.65 -6.50
CA VAL A 184 -6.60 15.38 -5.95
C VAL A 184 -6.18 16.40 -4.88
N ASN A 185 -6.65 17.65 -4.97
CA ASN A 185 -6.32 18.70 -4.02
C ASN A 185 -7.24 18.72 -2.78
N ALA A 186 -8.29 17.89 -2.73
CA ALA A 186 -9.25 17.88 -1.63
C ALA A 186 -8.61 17.69 -0.26
N ASP A 187 -7.53 16.89 -0.20
CA ASP A 187 -6.79 16.58 1.03
C ASP A 187 -5.41 17.27 1.10
N ILE A 188 -5.18 18.33 0.30
CA ILE A 188 -3.91 19.06 0.26
C ILE A 188 -4.09 20.48 0.81
N ASP A 189 -3.78 20.63 2.09
CA ASP A 189 -3.88 21.89 2.81
C ASP A 189 -2.81 22.91 2.38
N GLU A 190 -1.57 22.45 2.17
CA GLU A 190 -0.43 23.30 1.81
C GLU A 190 -0.55 23.79 0.35
N PRO A 191 -0.79 25.09 0.09
CA PRO A 191 -1.02 25.59 -1.28
C PRO A 191 0.16 25.33 -2.21
N GLN A 192 1.39 25.42 -1.71
CA GLN A 192 2.61 25.15 -2.48
C GLN A 192 2.75 23.68 -2.93
N ARG A 193 1.96 22.75 -2.37
CA ARG A 193 1.96 21.33 -2.74
C ARG A 193 0.81 20.93 -3.65
N ARG A 194 -0.12 21.84 -3.93
CA ARG A 194 -1.31 21.54 -4.74
C ARG A 194 -0.95 21.22 -6.18
N PHE A 195 -1.75 20.33 -6.76
CA PHE A 195 -1.74 20.05 -8.18
C PHE A 195 -2.21 21.27 -8.97
N VAL A 196 -1.52 21.54 -10.08
CA VAL A 196 -1.86 22.63 -11.00
C VAL A 196 -2.05 22.15 -12.43
N ALA A 197 -2.68 23.00 -13.24
CA ALA A 197 -2.82 22.82 -14.67
C ALA A 197 -1.53 23.19 -15.43
N LEU A 198 -0.90 22.25 -16.17
CA LEU A 198 0.12 22.53 -17.20
C LEU A 198 -0.25 22.04 -18.62
N GLY A 199 0.31 22.64 -19.65
CA GLY A 199 0.15 22.18 -21.04
C GLY A 199 0.92 23.08 -22.01
N PRO A 200 1.01 22.70 -23.29
CA PRO A 200 0.54 21.42 -23.86
C PRO A 200 1.48 20.25 -23.50
N THR A 201 1.13 19.04 -23.95
CA THR A 201 1.96 17.83 -23.81
C THR A 201 3.28 17.96 -24.57
N VAL A 202 4.34 17.27 -24.11
CA VAL A 202 5.68 17.34 -24.71
C VAL A 202 5.80 16.41 -25.92
N ALA A 203 6.31 16.90 -27.05
CA ALA A 203 6.58 16.09 -28.22
C ALA A 203 7.61 14.97 -27.93
N GLY A 204 7.41 13.78 -28.52
CA GLY A 204 8.30 12.62 -28.34
C GLY A 204 8.01 11.76 -27.12
N SER A 205 7.09 12.19 -26.26
CA SER A 205 6.50 11.36 -25.20
C SER A 205 5.35 10.52 -25.73
N LEU A 206 5.01 9.42 -25.05
CA LEU A 206 3.85 8.58 -25.41
C LEU A 206 2.56 9.42 -25.50
N VAL A 207 2.28 10.20 -24.46
CA VAL A 207 1.10 11.07 -24.42
C VAL A 207 1.14 12.15 -25.50
N GLY A 208 2.29 12.78 -25.73
CA GLY A 208 2.44 13.76 -26.81
C GLY A 208 2.22 13.15 -28.19
N ALA A 209 2.72 11.94 -28.43
CA ALA A 209 2.55 11.19 -29.67
C ALA A 209 1.07 10.90 -29.95
N VAL A 210 0.35 10.38 -28.94
CA VAL A 210 -1.08 10.05 -29.04
C VAL A 210 -1.93 11.31 -29.25
N ALA A 211 -1.68 12.37 -28.47
CA ALA A 211 -2.42 13.63 -28.59
C ALA A 211 -2.24 14.28 -29.97
N GLN A 212 -1.03 14.28 -30.52
CA GLN A 212 -0.72 15.00 -31.77
C GLN A 212 -1.07 14.20 -33.04
N LEU A 213 -0.92 12.87 -33.02
CA LEU A 213 -1.00 12.05 -34.23
C LEU A 213 -2.31 11.28 -34.38
N ARG A 214 -3.13 11.22 -33.32
CA ARG A 214 -4.37 10.44 -33.31
C ARG A 214 -5.59 11.22 -32.84
N ASP A 215 -5.42 12.49 -32.43
CA ASP A 215 -6.49 13.32 -31.86
C ASP A 215 -7.21 12.64 -30.67
N ILE A 216 -6.48 11.79 -29.94
CA ILE A 216 -6.97 11.08 -28.76
C ILE A 216 -6.70 11.95 -27.52
N GLU A 217 -7.66 11.99 -26.60
CA GLU A 217 -7.46 12.68 -25.33
C GLU A 217 -6.35 12.04 -24.52
N ALA A 218 -5.36 12.82 -24.09
CA ALA A 218 -4.22 12.28 -23.37
C ALA A 218 -3.81 13.14 -22.17
N HIS A 219 -3.46 12.48 -21.07
CA HIS A 219 -3.08 13.12 -19.81
C HIS A 219 -1.77 12.55 -19.29
N LEU A 220 -0.88 13.42 -18.81
CA LEU A 220 0.12 13.03 -17.81
C LEU A 220 -0.37 13.45 -16.43
N PHE A 221 -0.39 12.50 -15.51
CA PHE A 221 -0.56 12.79 -14.09
C PHE A 221 0.81 12.77 -13.44
N GLU A 222 1.23 13.92 -12.91
CA GLU A 222 2.58 14.13 -12.37
C GLU A 222 2.50 14.29 -10.86
N THR A 223 2.91 13.29 -10.09
CA THR A 223 3.09 13.44 -8.63
C THR A 223 4.44 14.08 -8.32
N THR A 224 4.74 14.37 -7.06
CA THR A 224 6.07 14.88 -6.66
C THR A 224 6.78 13.91 -5.73
N HIS A 225 7.97 13.44 -6.11
CA HIS A 225 8.72 12.47 -5.31
C HIS A 225 9.47 13.07 -4.11
N THR A 226 9.81 14.36 -4.17
CA THR A 226 10.53 15.03 -3.08
C THR A 226 9.63 15.25 -1.87
N SER A 227 10.11 14.84 -0.69
CA SER A 227 9.46 15.06 0.60
C SER A 227 8.02 14.50 0.69
N GLN A 228 7.71 13.46 -0.09
CA GLN A 228 6.45 12.74 -0.02
C GLN A 228 6.67 11.23 0.10
N PRO A 229 5.96 10.53 1.01
CA PRO A 229 5.93 9.07 1.04
C PRO A 229 5.47 8.46 -0.29
N LEU A 230 5.85 7.21 -0.55
CA LEU A 230 5.41 6.50 -1.75
C LEU A 230 3.89 6.31 -1.75
N SER A 231 3.28 5.93 -0.61
CA SER A 231 1.82 5.77 -0.52
C SER A 231 1.05 7.04 -0.90
N THR A 232 1.54 8.21 -0.50
CA THR A 232 0.90 9.51 -0.77
C THR A 232 0.88 9.80 -2.28
N ARG A 233 2.00 9.56 -2.96
CA ARG A 233 2.14 9.74 -4.41
C ARG A 233 1.26 8.74 -5.16
N CYS A 234 1.29 7.47 -4.77
CA CYS A 234 0.39 6.47 -5.34
C CYS A 234 -1.09 6.88 -5.16
N ARG A 235 -1.45 7.39 -3.98
CA ARG A 235 -2.82 7.85 -3.69
C ARG A 235 -3.24 9.00 -4.60
N GLN A 236 -2.37 9.98 -4.82
CA GLN A 236 -2.65 11.09 -5.72
C GLN A 236 -2.94 10.59 -7.15
N HIS A 237 -2.17 9.63 -7.67
CA HIS A 237 -2.48 8.99 -8.97
C HIS A 237 -3.84 8.29 -8.96
N ARG A 238 -4.14 7.48 -7.93
CA ARG A 238 -5.44 6.80 -7.80
C ARG A 238 -6.59 7.81 -7.71
N CYS A 239 -6.46 8.89 -6.96
CA CYS A 239 -7.48 9.94 -6.87
C CYS A 239 -7.75 10.58 -8.23
N LEU A 240 -6.70 10.87 -9.02
CA LEU A 240 -6.86 11.41 -10.37
C LEU A 240 -7.52 10.41 -11.33
N ALA A 241 -7.10 9.13 -11.30
CA ALA A 241 -7.69 8.09 -12.12
C ALA A 241 -9.16 7.83 -11.76
N ALA A 242 -9.50 7.74 -10.47
CA ALA A 242 -10.87 7.57 -10.01
C ALA A 242 -11.75 8.75 -10.41
N ALA A 243 -11.28 9.98 -10.25
CA ALA A 243 -12.01 11.18 -10.66
C ALA A 243 -12.22 11.24 -12.19
N LEU A 244 -11.28 10.73 -12.99
CA LEU A 244 -11.45 10.62 -14.43
C LEU A 244 -12.53 9.60 -14.79
N LEU A 245 -12.49 8.40 -14.19
CA LEU A 245 -13.49 7.36 -14.42
C LEU A 245 -14.88 7.80 -13.96
N GLU A 246 -14.99 8.51 -12.83
CA GLU A 246 -16.25 9.09 -12.35
C GLU A 246 -16.80 10.12 -13.34
N GLU A 247 -15.94 10.99 -13.87
CA GLU A 247 -16.34 12.01 -14.85
C GLU A 247 -16.83 11.40 -16.17
N LEU A 248 -16.27 10.26 -16.58
CA LEU A 248 -16.69 9.48 -17.74
C LEU A 248 -17.92 8.60 -17.48
N GLY A 249 -18.43 8.58 -16.24
CA GLY A 249 -19.53 7.73 -15.80
C GLY A 249 -19.17 6.24 -15.83
N MET A 250 -17.91 5.90 -15.62
CA MET A 250 -17.37 4.53 -15.64
C MET A 250 -17.11 3.97 -14.24
N ALA A 251 -16.85 4.82 -13.25
CA ALA A 251 -16.44 4.37 -11.92
C ALA A 251 -17.53 3.53 -11.22
N ASP A 252 -17.08 2.52 -10.48
CA ASP A 252 -17.85 1.78 -9.48
C ASP A 252 -17.13 1.81 -8.12
N ASP A 253 -17.60 1.00 -7.17
CA ASP A 253 -17.06 0.94 -5.81
C ASP A 253 -15.60 0.45 -5.72
N SER A 254 -15.04 -0.10 -6.80
CA SER A 254 -13.63 -0.48 -6.87
C SER A 254 -12.69 0.72 -7.07
N ALA A 255 -13.20 1.81 -7.65
CA ALA A 255 -12.40 3.01 -7.92
C ALA A 255 -11.82 3.59 -6.62
N GLY A 256 -10.51 3.75 -6.59
CA GLY A 256 -9.75 4.22 -5.43
C GLY A 256 -9.20 3.11 -4.51
N ARG A 257 -9.62 1.86 -4.66
CA ARG A 257 -9.11 0.74 -3.83
C ARG A 257 -7.62 0.48 -4.07
N LEU A 258 -6.91 0.03 -3.03
CA LEU A 258 -5.51 -0.37 -3.12
C LEU A 258 -5.37 -1.86 -3.49
N VAL A 259 -6.27 -2.68 -2.96
CA VAL A 259 -6.27 -4.13 -3.12
C VAL A 259 -7.69 -4.60 -3.38
N ASP A 260 -7.82 -5.61 -4.23
CA ASP A 260 -9.05 -6.35 -4.41
C ASP A 260 -9.31 -7.21 -3.16
N PRO A 261 -10.41 -6.99 -2.41
CA PRO A 261 -10.70 -7.78 -1.20
C PRO A 261 -10.97 -9.26 -1.50
N THR A 262 -11.14 -9.65 -2.77
CA THR A 262 -11.32 -11.04 -3.20
C THR A 262 -10.00 -11.74 -3.57
N ALA A 263 -8.87 -11.03 -3.51
CA ALA A 263 -7.56 -11.60 -3.79
C ALA A 263 -7.26 -12.79 -2.87
N SER A 264 -6.85 -13.92 -3.45
CA SER A 264 -6.51 -15.14 -2.70
C SER A 264 -5.18 -15.06 -1.95
N THR A 265 -4.32 -14.10 -2.31
CA THR A 265 -3.01 -13.91 -1.69
C THR A 265 -3.15 -13.07 -0.42
N PRO A 266 -2.51 -13.45 0.70
CA PRO A 266 -2.48 -12.65 1.91
C PRO A 266 -2.00 -11.22 1.64
N THR A 267 -2.68 -10.26 2.27
CA THR A 267 -2.53 -8.83 1.98
C THR A 267 -1.93 -8.09 3.17
N LEU A 268 -0.86 -7.34 2.92
CA LEU A 268 -0.15 -6.55 3.93
C LEU A 268 -0.26 -5.06 3.61
N ALA A 269 -0.83 -4.31 4.56
CA ALA A 269 -0.72 -2.87 4.62
C ALA A 269 0.58 -2.49 5.33
N LEU A 270 1.55 -1.91 4.61
CA LEU A 270 2.84 -1.49 5.15
C LEU A 270 2.85 0.03 5.37
N PHE A 271 2.86 0.48 6.61
CA PHE A 271 2.84 1.92 6.89
C PHE A 271 4.14 2.61 6.42
N ASP A 272 4.03 3.68 5.64
CA ASP A 272 5.17 4.51 5.20
C ASP A 272 4.99 6.02 5.44
N GLY A 273 4.00 6.39 6.25
CA GLY A 273 3.72 7.79 6.62
C GLY A 273 4.80 8.43 7.51
N GLY A 274 4.55 9.67 7.92
CA GLY A 274 5.46 10.42 8.79
C GLY A 274 5.86 9.64 10.05
N GLY A 275 7.13 9.77 10.46
CA GLY A 275 7.71 8.99 11.56
C GLY A 275 8.24 7.61 11.17
N THR A 276 8.04 7.16 9.93
CA THR A 276 8.64 5.91 9.42
C THR A 276 10.12 6.11 9.08
N GLY A 277 10.97 5.17 9.50
CA GLY A 277 12.37 5.09 9.06
C GLY A 277 12.53 4.43 7.69
N GLY A 278 13.77 4.14 7.28
CA GLY A 278 14.07 3.49 5.98
C GLY A 278 13.63 2.03 5.83
N GLY A 279 12.82 1.50 6.74
CA GLY A 279 12.42 0.09 6.81
C GLY A 279 11.50 -0.43 5.69
N PRO A 280 10.55 0.33 5.12
CA PRO A 280 9.56 -0.24 4.19
C PRO A 280 10.13 -0.99 2.98
N ALA A 281 11.20 -0.48 2.38
CA ALA A 281 11.81 -1.13 1.20
C ALA A 281 12.45 -2.48 1.52
N LEU A 282 12.86 -2.69 2.77
CA LEU A 282 13.39 -3.97 3.24
C LEU A 282 12.26 -4.99 3.36
N PHE A 283 11.15 -4.63 4.01
CA PHE A 283 9.98 -5.51 4.13
C PHE A 283 9.42 -5.96 2.77
N GLU A 284 9.36 -5.06 1.78
CA GLU A 284 8.92 -5.42 0.43
C GLU A 284 9.80 -6.50 -0.22
N GLY A 285 11.10 -6.54 0.08
CA GLY A 285 12.02 -7.56 -0.43
C GLY A 285 11.97 -8.89 0.33
N LEU A 286 11.43 -8.90 1.54
CA LEU A 286 11.36 -10.09 2.40
C LEU A 286 10.09 -10.92 2.21
N LEU A 287 9.08 -10.40 1.49
CA LEU A 287 7.73 -10.94 1.49
C LEU A 287 7.20 -11.24 0.07
N PRO A 288 7.89 -12.09 -0.72
CA PRO A 288 7.50 -12.38 -2.10
C PRO A 288 6.16 -13.14 -2.22
N SER A 289 5.74 -13.83 -1.15
CA SER A 289 4.48 -14.58 -1.06
C SER A 289 3.27 -13.70 -0.66
N TRP A 290 3.50 -12.43 -0.32
CA TRP A 290 2.47 -11.48 0.13
C TRP A 290 2.20 -10.41 -0.92
N ARG A 291 0.95 -9.97 -0.99
CA ARG A 291 0.65 -8.70 -1.65
C ARG A 291 0.92 -7.55 -0.67
N VAL A 292 2.05 -6.87 -0.86
CA VAL A 292 2.47 -5.76 0.00
C VAL A 292 2.13 -4.41 -0.64
N GLU A 293 1.25 -3.64 0.00
CA GLU A 293 0.96 -2.27 -0.38
C GLU A 293 1.36 -1.29 0.71
N ARG A 294 2.07 -0.22 0.32
CA ARG A 294 2.34 0.86 1.25
C ARG A 294 1.09 1.70 1.49
N VAL A 295 0.81 1.98 2.75
CA VAL A 295 -0.35 2.79 3.18
C VAL A 295 0.09 4.03 3.95
N GLY A 296 -0.54 5.15 3.63
CA GLY A 296 -0.34 6.42 4.33
C GLY A 296 -1.48 6.74 5.30
N PRO A 297 -1.35 7.82 6.10
CA PRO A 297 -2.41 8.29 6.98
C PRO A 297 -3.74 8.57 6.26
N ALA A 298 -3.67 9.12 5.04
CA ALA A 298 -4.86 9.41 4.24
C ALA A 298 -5.57 8.12 3.77
N ASP A 299 -4.83 7.06 3.40
CA ASP A 299 -5.43 5.77 3.04
C ASP A 299 -6.14 5.14 4.25
N ILE A 300 -5.44 5.11 5.40
CA ILE A 300 -5.99 4.59 6.67
C ILE A 300 -7.23 5.38 7.10
N GLY A 301 -7.15 6.72 7.05
CA GLY A 301 -8.26 7.61 7.43
C GLY A 301 -9.51 7.41 6.58
N ASN A 302 -9.33 7.01 5.32
CA ASN A 302 -10.39 6.70 4.35
C ASN A 302 -10.81 5.22 4.32
N GLY A 303 -10.36 4.41 5.28
CA GLY A 303 -10.86 3.04 5.46
C GLY A 303 -10.17 1.98 4.61
N ALA A 304 -9.02 2.28 3.99
CA ALA A 304 -8.30 1.32 3.14
C ALA A 304 -7.94 0.00 3.86
N LEU A 305 -7.82 0.01 5.19
CA LEU A 305 -7.50 -1.17 5.99
C LEU A 305 -8.52 -2.31 5.86
N GLY A 306 -9.76 -2.03 5.45
CA GLY A 306 -10.78 -3.08 5.25
C GLY A 306 -10.45 -4.09 4.14
N SER A 307 -9.46 -3.78 3.30
CA SER A 307 -8.98 -4.66 2.21
C SER A 307 -7.70 -5.42 2.56
N PHE A 308 -7.27 -5.41 3.82
CA PHE A 308 -6.02 -6.01 4.26
C PHE A 308 -6.23 -7.05 5.36
N ASP A 309 -5.35 -8.07 5.42
CA ASP A 309 -5.33 -9.05 6.50
C ASP A 309 -4.48 -8.55 7.67
N THR A 310 -3.34 -7.91 7.36
CA THR A 310 -2.39 -7.45 8.37
C THR A 310 -1.90 -6.03 8.07
N LEU A 311 -1.67 -5.26 9.13
CA LEU A 311 -1.03 -3.95 9.11
C LEU A 311 0.32 -4.02 9.83
N LEU A 312 1.38 -3.60 9.15
CA LEU A 312 2.74 -3.52 9.70
C LEU A 312 3.18 -2.07 9.88
N PHE A 313 3.62 -1.74 11.10
CA PHE A 313 4.34 -0.52 11.40
C PHE A 313 5.84 -0.82 11.57
N PRO A 314 6.70 -0.27 10.68
CA PRO A 314 8.14 -0.49 10.74
C PRO A 314 8.81 0.38 11.83
N GLY A 315 10.14 0.26 11.96
CA GLY A 315 10.96 1.14 12.79
C GLY A 315 10.91 2.62 12.37
N GLY A 316 11.41 3.51 13.24
CA GLY A 316 11.31 4.96 13.08
C GLY A 316 11.04 5.68 14.41
N SER A 317 9.99 6.50 14.45
CA SER A 317 9.52 7.22 15.64
C SER A 317 8.05 6.88 15.90
N GLY A 318 7.75 6.16 17.00
CA GLY A 318 6.37 5.78 17.34
C GLY A 318 5.47 7.00 17.55
N SER A 319 5.97 8.05 18.20
CA SER A 319 5.24 9.31 18.36
C SER A 319 5.09 10.08 17.03
N GLY A 320 6.06 9.96 16.12
CA GLY A 320 5.96 10.48 14.76
C GLY A 320 4.87 9.77 13.95
N GLN A 321 4.82 8.43 14.03
CA GLN A 321 3.78 7.61 13.38
C GLN A 321 2.40 7.95 13.95
N ALA A 322 2.27 8.03 15.27
CA ALA A 322 1.02 8.46 15.93
C ALA A 322 0.57 9.87 15.51
N ARG A 323 1.52 10.82 15.43
CA ARG A 323 1.24 12.19 14.97
C ARG A 323 0.76 12.19 13.53
N ALA A 324 1.39 11.41 12.65
CA ALA A 324 1.01 11.31 11.24
C ALA A 324 -0.40 10.71 11.07
N LEU A 325 -0.76 9.70 11.86
CA LEU A 325 -2.11 9.11 11.87
C LEU A 325 -3.18 10.08 12.40
N GLY A 326 -2.84 10.94 13.35
CA GLY A 326 -3.82 11.74 14.09
C GLY A 326 -4.76 10.89 14.94
N ALA A 327 -5.78 11.51 15.54
CA ALA A 327 -6.76 10.78 16.37
C ALA A 327 -7.58 9.77 15.55
N ARG A 328 -8.17 10.23 14.43
CA ARG A 328 -8.98 9.41 13.54
C ARG A 328 -8.21 8.23 12.96
N GLY A 329 -6.96 8.41 12.52
CA GLY A 329 -6.15 7.31 11.99
C GLY A 329 -5.85 6.25 13.05
N ARG A 330 -5.53 6.66 14.29
CA ARG A 330 -5.32 5.72 15.40
C ARG A 330 -6.57 4.92 15.76
N GLU A 331 -7.75 5.55 15.72
CA GLU A 331 -9.02 4.85 15.91
C GLU A 331 -9.30 3.84 14.80
N ARG A 332 -9.01 4.20 13.53
CA ARG A 332 -9.14 3.26 12.39
C ARG A 332 -8.23 2.05 12.55
N VAL A 333 -6.99 2.23 13.03
CA VAL A 333 -6.08 1.13 13.33
C VAL A 333 -6.64 0.24 14.45
N ARG A 334 -7.07 0.82 15.58
CA ARG A 334 -7.70 0.05 16.66
C ARG A 334 -8.92 -0.73 16.18
N ALA A 335 -9.80 -0.09 15.40
CA ALA A 335 -11.00 -0.71 14.87
C ALA A 335 -10.64 -1.92 13.99
N PHE A 336 -9.71 -1.75 13.05
CA PHE A 336 -9.20 -2.80 12.19
C PHE A 336 -8.70 -4.02 12.97
N VAL A 337 -7.86 -3.80 13.99
CA VAL A 337 -7.35 -4.90 14.82
C VAL A 337 -8.49 -5.53 15.61
N SER A 338 -9.32 -4.74 16.30
CA SER A 338 -10.43 -5.29 17.10
C SER A 338 -11.43 -6.12 16.30
N SER A 339 -11.57 -5.87 14.99
CA SER A 339 -12.44 -6.62 14.08
C SER A 339 -11.80 -7.85 13.45
N GLY A 340 -10.58 -8.23 13.85
CA GLY A 340 -9.90 -9.44 13.36
C GLY A 340 -8.67 -9.19 12.49
N GLY A 341 -8.29 -7.93 12.26
CA GLY A 341 -7.05 -7.61 11.53
C GLY A 341 -5.79 -7.87 12.36
N GLY A 342 -4.71 -8.27 11.69
CA GLY A 342 -3.40 -8.44 12.32
C GLY A 342 -2.64 -7.13 12.48
N TYR A 343 -1.94 -6.94 13.61
CA TYR A 343 -0.98 -5.84 13.81
C TYR A 343 0.41 -6.39 14.05
N VAL A 344 1.38 -5.96 13.24
CA VAL A 344 2.81 -6.23 13.48
C VAL A 344 3.56 -4.93 13.71
N GLY A 345 4.20 -4.78 14.86
CA GLY A 345 4.98 -3.59 15.21
C GLY A 345 6.45 -3.92 15.43
N VAL A 346 7.35 -3.26 14.69
CA VAL A 346 8.80 -3.42 14.87
C VAL A 346 9.41 -2.11 15.37
N CYS A 347 10.17 -2.17 16.48
CA CYS A 347 10.82 -1.02 17.11
C CYS A 347 9.83 0.14 17.38
N ALA A 348 9.78 1.17 16.53
CA ALA A 348 8.82 2.26 16.62
C ALA A 348 7.36 1.81 16.52
N GLY A 349 7.08 0.84 15.65
CA GLY A 349 5.76 0.20 15.57
C GLY A 349 5.42 -0.57 16.85
N ALA A 350 6.42 -1.10 17.57
CA ALA A 350 6.19 -1.69 18.88
C ALA A 350 5.87 -0.62 19.92
N TYR A 351 6.63 0.49 19.99
CA TYR A 351 6.29 1.63 20.85
C TYR A 351 4.86 2.15 20.62
N LEU A 352 4.43 2.20 19.36
CA LEU A 352 3.10 2.67 18.97
C LEU A 352 1.97 1.83 19.57
N ALA A 353 2.19 0.55 19.87
CA ALA A 353 1.18 -0.35 20.41
C ALA A 353 1.05 -0.32 21.95
N LEU A 354 2.05 0.21 22.67
CA LEU A 354 2.16 0.14 24.14
C LEU A 354 1.19 1.09 24.88
N ASP A 355 0.96 0.80 26.17
CA ASP A 355 -0.09 1.44 26.98
C ASP A 355 0.31 2.78 27.60
N ASN A 356 1.55 2.95 28.05
CA ASN A 356 1.94 4.15 28.79
C ASN A 356 2.25 5.40 27.94
N TYR A 357 1.78 5.45 26.70
CA TYR A 357 1.85 6.64 25.85
C TYR A 357 0.46 7.15 25.50
N THR A 358 0.16 8.41 25.81
CA THR A 358 -1.14 9.05 25.45
C THR A 358 -1.39 9.12 23.93
N TRP A 359 -0.32 9.06 23.14
CA TRP A 359 -0.37 9.00 21.68
C TRP A 359 -0.43 7.55 21.14
N GLY A 360 -0.25 6.55 21.98
CA GLY A 360 -0.24 5.14 21.62
C GLY A 360 -1.58 4.64 21.07
N LEU A 361 -1.54 3.41 20.56
CA LEU A 361 -2.72 2.67 20.11
C LEU A 361 -3.36 1.88 21.25
N HIS A 362 -2.62 1.54 22.31
CA HIS A 362 -3.08 0.78 23.47
C HIS A 362 -3.57 -0.64 23.09
N LEU A 363 -2.84 -1.30 22.20
CA LEU A 363 -3.23 -2.61 21.66
C LEU A 363 -2.83 -3.78 22.58
N ILE A 364 -1.93 -3.54 23.54
CA ILE A 364 -1.37 -4.59 24.40
C ILE A 364 -1.12 -4.05 25.80
N ALA A 365 -1.35 -4.88 26.83
CA ALA A 365 -1.17 -4.53 28.24
C ALA A 365 0.32 -4.51 28.67
N LEU A 366 1.15 -3.79 27.91
CA LEU A 366 2.58 -3.61 28.16
C LEU A 366 2.95 -2.13 28.09
N ASP A 367 3.84 -1.74 28.99
CA ASP A 367 4.44 -0.42 29.09
C ASP A 367 5.86 -0.43 28.55
N SER A 368 6.31 0.72 28.04
CA SER A 368 7.73 0.97 27.81
C SER A 368 8.40 1.39 29.12
N HIS A 369 9.35 0.59 29.58
CA HIS A 369 10.20 0.87 30.73
C HIS A 369 11.42 1.71 30.34
N ASP A 370 11.95 2.48 31.30
CA ASP A 370 13.19 3.25 31.14
C ASP A 370 13.16 4.22 29.94
N ARG A 371 12.06 4.98 29.87
CA ARG A 371 11.74 5.90 28.76
C ARG A 371 12.69 7.09 28.64
N GLU A 372 13.31 7.50 29.74
CA GLU A 372 14.31 8.57 29.75
C GLU A 372 15.54 8.17 28.92
N HIS A 373 15.92 6.89 28.98
CA HIS A 373 17.06 6.32 28.26
C HIS A 373 16.64 5.54 27.02
N TRP A 374 15.58 5.97 26.31
CA TRP A 374 15.13 5.29 25.08
C TRP A 374 16.23 5.22 24.00
N ARG A 375 17.13 6.21 23.95
CA ARG A 375 18.32 6.24 23.07
C ARG A 375 19.46 5.36 23.60
N ARG A 376 19.18 4.15 24.08
CA ARG A 376 20.18 3.29 24.73
C ARG A 376 21.26 2.70 23.82
N GLY A 377 21.19 2.93 22.52
CA GLY A 377 22.22 2.53 21.54
C GLY A 377 21.70 1.60 20.46
N ASN A 378 22.62 1.19 19.58
CA ASN A 378 22.36 0.31 18.45
C ASN A 378 23.48 -0.73 18.34
N GLY A 379 23.13 -1.99 18.09
CA GLY A 379 24.13 -3.06 18.01
C GLY A 379 23.49 -4.44 18.05
N THR A 380 24.32 -5.46 18.11
CA THR A 380 23.87 -6.84 18.28
C THR A 380 23.61 -7.12 19.76
N VAL A 381 22.45 -7.70 20.07
CA VAL A 381 22.12 -8.26 21.38
C VAL A 381 21.74 -9.72 21.22
N ARG A 382 21.79 -10.50 22.30
CA ARG A 382 21.30 -11.87 22.33
C ARG A 382 19.91 -11.92 22.93
N VAL A 383 19.08 -12.79 22.36
CA VAL A 383 17.74 -13.11 22.87
C VAL A 383 17.60 -14.61 23.06
N GLU A 384 17.01 -15.01 24.17
CA GLU A 384 16.63 -16.39 24.46
C GLU A 384 15.19 -16.64 24.01
N VAL A 385 14.97 -17.75 23.30
CA VAL A 385 13.65 -18.21 22.84
C VAL A 385 12.85 -18.75 24.02
N CYS A 386 11.64 -18.24 24.19
CA CYS A 386 10.67 -18.80 25.13
C CYS A 386 9.84 -19.88 24.45
N ARG A 387 9.23 -20.79 25.23
CA ARG A 387 8.37 -21.87 24.70
C ARG A 387 7.29 -21.39 23.71
N ALA A 388 6.65 -20.24 23.97
CA ALA A 388 5.63 -19.69 23.07
C ALA A 388 6.21 -19.19 21.72
N GLY A 389 7.52 -18.96 21.66
CA GLY A 389 8.24 -18.45 20.49
C GLY A 389 8.85 -19.53 19.60
N GLU A 390 8.82 -20.81 19.98
CA GLU A 390 9.49 -21.91 19.26
C GLU A 390 9.09 -21.96 17.77
N GLU A 391 7.79 -21.89 17.48
CA GLU A 391 7.28 -21.91 16.11
C GLU A 391 7.65 -20.63 15.32
N LEU A 392 7.58 -19.46 15.96
CA LEU A 392 7.85 -18.19 15.29
C LEU A 392 9.33 -18.03 14.97
N LEU A 393 10.20 -18.39 15.91
CA LEU A 393 11.64 -18.24 15.79
C LEU A 393 12.29 -19.46 15.11
N ALA A 394 11.55 -20.56 14.94
CA ALA A 394 12.03 -21.82 14.39
C ALA A 394 13.26 -22.35 15.17
N ALA A 395 13.12 -22.35 16.49
CA ALA A 395 14.19 -22.62 17.46
C ALA A 395 13.60 -23.26 18.73
N GLU A 396 14.43 -23.94 19.52
CA GLU A 396 13.98 -24.60 20.76
C GLU A 396 13.96 -23.62 21.94
N ALA A 397 13.06 -23.81 22.91
CA ALA A 397 13.05 -23.00 24.13
C ALA A 397 14.40 -23.08 24.86
N GLY A 398 14.97 -21.93 25.21
CA GLY A 398 16.29 -21.79 25.80
C GLY A 398 17.42 -21.58 24.79
N GLU A 399 17.16 -21.73 23.49
CA GLU A 399 18.12 -21.36 22.45
C GLU A 399 18.34 -19.84 22.42
N GLU A 400 19.57 -19.40 22.20
CA GLU A 400 19.91 -17.98 22.07
C GLU A 400 20.25 -17.62 20.62
N HIS A 401 19.79 -16.45 20.19
CA HIS A 401 20.12 -15.88 18.88
C HIS A 401 20.66 -14.46 19.01
N ASP A 402 21.65 -14.14 18.18
CA ASP A 402 22.03 -12.76 17.92
C ASP A 402 20.92 -12.06 17.12
N ILE A 403 20.58 -10.84 17.52
CA ILE A 403 19.60 -10.01 16.84
C ILE A 403 20.01 -8.54 16.86
N HIS A 404 19.78 -7.84 15.74
CA HIS A 404 20.04 -6.42 15.66
C HIS A 404 19.04 -5.63 16.51
N PHE A 405 19.54 -4.84 17.45
CA PHE A 405 18.76 -3.92 18.27
C PHE A 405 19.08 -2.47 17.90
N ALA A 406 18.02 -1.66 17.80
CA ALA A 406 18.14 -0.23 17.57
C ALA A 406 17.04 0.52 18.33
N GLN A 407 17.29 0.80 19.61
CA GLN A 407 16.45 1.64 20.47
C GLN A 407 15.01 1.15 20.70
N GLY A 408 14.72 -0.13 20.45
CA GLY A 408 13.42 -0.74 20.66
C GLY A 408 12.91 -0.64 22.11
N PRO A 409 11.59 -0.73 22.34
CA PRO A 409 11.03 -0.61 23.67
C PRO A 409 11.50 -1.72 24.61
N LEU A 410 11.75 -1.36 25.87
CA LEU A 410 11.88 -2.34 26.95
C LEU A 410 10.50 -2.61 27.54
N MET A 411 9.88 -3.72 27.14
CA MET A 411 8.51 -4.02 27.53
C MET A 411 8.41 -4.53 28.97
N VAL A 412 7.41 -4.07 29.72
CA VAL A 412 7.05 -4.58 31.06
C VAL A 412 5.52 -4.64 31.19
N PRO A 413 4.95 -5.48 32.06
CA PRO A 413 3.52 -5.44 32.33
C PRO A 413 3.04 -4.03 32.65
N ALA A 414 1.90 -3.63 32.09
CA ALA A 414 1.33 -2.31 32.34
C ALA A 414 1.02 -2.13 33.83
N ALA A 415 1.29 -0.94 34.37
CA ALA A 415 1.02 -0.64 35.79
C ALA A 415 -0.47 -0.41 36.07
N GLY A 416 -1.26 -0.09 35.04
CA GLY A 416 -2.72 0.08 35.11
C GLY A 416 -3.48 -1.20 34.79
N GLY A 417 -4.71 -1.31 35.30
CA GLY A 417 -5.65 -2.35 34.87
C GLY A 417 -6.13 -2.16 33.43
N GLU A 418 -6.94 -3.09 32.93
CA GLU A 418 -7.58 -2.97 31.61
C GLU A 418 -8.38 -1.66 31.49
N PRO A 419 -8.26 -0.93 30.36
CA PRO A 419 -9.05 0.28 30.13
C PRO A 419 -10.54 -0.02 30.19
N GLU A 420 -11.30 0.75 30.99
CA GLU A 420 -12.75 0.63 31.04
C GLU A 420 -13.38 0.92 29.66
N GLY A 421 -14.17 -0.03 29.15
CA GLY A 421 -14.94 0.12 27.90
C GLY A 421 -14.14 -0.09 26.60
N GLY A 422 -12.88 -0.55 26.66
CA GLY A 422 -12.08 -0.92 25.48
C GLY A 422 -12.29 -2.38 25.01
N PRO A 423 -11.81 -2.75 23.81
CA PRO A 423 -11.76 -4.15 23.39
C PRO A 423 -10.95 -5.00 24.37
N GLN A 424 -11.39 -6.24 24.59
CA GLN A 424 -10.70 -7.17 25.47
C GLN A 424 -9.29 -7.47 24.95
N ARG A 425 -8.32 -7.49 25.87
CA ARG A 425 -6.93 -7.85 25.57
C ARG A 425 -6.56 -9.14 26.29
N SER A 426 -5.80 -10.01 25.62
CA SER A 426 -5.26 -11.20 26.28
C SER A 426 -3.99 -10.85 27.04
N MET A 427 -3.66 -11.66 28.05
CA MET A 427 -2.33 -11.61 28.66
C MET A 427 -1.26 -11.80 27.57
N PRO A 428 -0.24 -10.92 27.51
CA PRO A 428 0.84 -11.04 26.54
C PRO A 428 1.65 -12.33 26.73
N GLU A 429 1.82 -13.09 25.66
CA GLU A 429 2.77 -14.21 25.62
C GLU A 429 4.16 -13.68 25.23
N VAL A 430 5.18 -14.04 26.01
CA VAL A 430 6.57 -13.68 25.72
C VAL A 430 7.18 -14.74 24.82
N LEU A 431 7.66 -14.32 23.65
CA LEU A 431 8.23 -15.19 22.62
C LEU A 431 9.75 -15.27 22.71
N ALA A 432 10.39 -14.17 23.12
CA ALA A 432 11.82 -14.12 23.41
C ALA A 432 12.13 -13.07 24.47
N ARG A 433 13.26 -13.23 25.17
CA ARG A 433 13.77 -12.29 26.18
C ARG A 433 15.20 -11.88 25.87
N PHE A 434 15.56 -10.64 26.18
CA PHE A 434 16.95 -10.22 26.09
C PHE A 434 17.83 -10.94 27.12
N THR A 435 18.98 -11.46 26.70
CA THR A 435 20.01 -12.01 27.60
C THR A 435 21.27 -11.15 27.66
N THR A 436 21.45 -10.25 26.70
CA THR A 436 22.42 -9.15 26.77
C THR A 436 21.73 -7.80 26.57
N GLY A 437 22.45 -6.71 26.85
CA GLY A 437 21.93 -5.36 26.71
C GLY A 437 22.97 -4.38 26.18
N ILE A 438 22.48 -3.22 25.76
CA ILE A 438 23.28 -2.09 25.28
C ILE A 438 23.04 -0.90 26.22
N GLY A 439 24.14 -0.22 26.57
CA GLY A 439 24.17 0.85 27.54
C GLY A 439 24.88 2.11 27.02
N GLU A 440 24.39 2.69 25.94
CA GLU A 440 24.83 4.00 25.46
C GLU A 440 23.97 5.13 26.04
N ASN A 441 24.46 6.37 25.96
CA ASN A 441 23.72 7.58 26.36
C ASN A 441 23.19 7.53 27.81
N GLY A 442 23.94 6.91 28.73
CA GLY A 442 23.60 6.82 30.15
C GLY A 442 22.67 5.66 30.51
N ALA A 443 22.26 4.83 29.54
CA ALA A 443 21.47 3.64 29.81
C ALA A 443 22.30 2.55 30.51
N ASP A 444 21.72 1.89 31.51
CA ASP A 444 22.28 0.67 32.09
C ASP A 444 21.94 -0.55 31.22
N PRO A 445 22.93 -1.28 30.65
CA PRO A 445 22.66 -2.46 29.83
C PRO A 445 21.97 -3.59 30.61
N ALA A 446 22.17 -3.69 31.93
CA ALA A 446 21.52 -4.70 32.76
C ALA A 446 20.00 -4.54 32.79
N MET A 447 19.49 -3.33 32.54
CA MET A 447 18.06 -3.04 32.46
C MET A 447 17.36 -3.75 31.30
N MET A 448 18.08 -4.22 30.28
CA MET A 448 17.47 -4.97 29.18
C MET A 448 17.22 -6.43 29.54
N VAL A 449 18.13 -7.03 30.34
CA VAL A 449 18.18 -8.47 30.58
C VAL A 449 16.88 -8.96 31.23
N GLY A 450 16.35 -10.07 30.70
CA GLY A 450 15.10 -10.70 31.13
C GLY A 450 13.82 -10.03 30.62
N LYS A 451 13.90 -8.82 30.05
CA LYS A 451 12.73 -8.15 29.47
C LYS A 451 12.34 -8.79 28.13
N PRO A 452 11.04 -8.79 27.80
CA PRO A 452 10.58 -9.31 26.52
C PRO A 452 11.20 -8.56 25.34
N ALA A 453 11.76 -9.33 24.41
CA ALA A 453 12.25 -8.86 23.12
C ALA A 453 11.17 -9.00 22.03
N ALA A 454 10.39 -10.08 22.09
CA ALA A 454 9.25 -10.30 21.21
C ALA A 454 8.05 -10.80 22.03
N VAL A 455 6.85 -10.31 21.70
CA VAL A 455 5.60 -10.64 22.39
C VAL A 455 4.44 -10.75 21.42
N ARG A 456 3.44 -11.55 21.77
CA ARG A 456 2.16 -11.56 21.06
C ARG A 456 0.97 -11.53 22.02
N SER A 457 -0.17 -11.04 21.56
CA SER A 457 -1.41 -10.91 22.32
C SER A 457 -2.62 -10.83 21.37
N LEU A 458 -3.82 -10.94 21.93
CA LEU A 458 -5.08 -10.66 21.23
C LEU A 458 -5.61 -9.28 21.64
N TYR A 459 -6.24 -8.58 20.69
CA TYR A 459 -6.95 -7.33 20.89
C TYR A 459 -8.30 -7.39 20.16
N GLY A 460 -9.39 -7.54 20.91
CA GLY A 460 -10.68 -7.93 20.34
C GLY A 460 -10.56 -9.28 19.62
N ALA A 461 -11.00 -9.34 18.37
CA ALA A 461 -10.84 -10.53 17.53
C ALA A 461 -9.49 -10.60 16.79
N GLY A 462 -8.66 -9.56 16.87
CA GLY A 462 -7.39 -9.48 16.13
C GLY A 462 -6.18 -9.91 16.93
N ARG A 463 -5.07 -10.01 16.21
CA ARG A 463 -3.79 -10.51 16.70
C ARG A 463 -2.73 -9.42 16.66
N VAL A 464 -1.95 -9.28 17.73
CA VAL A 464 -0.91 -8.25 17.89
C VAL A 464 0.42 -8.95 18.12
N LEU A 465 1.42 -8.67 17.29
CA LEU A 465 2.79 -9.18 17.40
C LEU A 465 3.77 -8.01 17.42
N LEU A 466 4.59 -7.92 18.47
CA LEU A 466 5.56 -6.84 18.63
C LEU A 466 6.98 -7.38 18.72
N PHE A 467 7.89 -6.71 18.02
CA PHE A 467 9.33 -6.89 18.14
C PHE A 467 9.96 -5.59 18.64
N SER A 468 10.64 -5.67 19.77
CA SER A 468 11.55 -4.61 20.21
C SER A 468 12.79 -4.50 19.31
N PRO A 469 13.53 -5.59 19.03
CA PRO A 469 14.65 -5.60 18.09
C PRO A 469 14.17 -5.72 16.63
N HIS A 470 15.11 -5.85 15.70
CA HIS A 470 14.90 -5.86 14.26
C HIS A 470 15.24 -7.23 13.63
N PRO A 471 14.35 -8.22 13.69
CA PRO A 471 14.56 -9.48 12.98
C PRO A 471 14.68 -9.27 11.46
N GLU A 472 14.03 -8.25 10.90
CA GLU A 472 14.11 -7.92 9.48
C GLU A 472 15.49 -7.45 9.03
N LYS A 473 16.34 -7.01 9.97
CA LYS A 473 17.72 -6.56 9.73
C LYS A 473 18.76 -7.58 10.17
N THR A 474 18.34 -8.77 10.58
CA THR A 474 19.22 -9.78 11.17
C THR A 474 19.34 -10.96 10.23
N ALA A 475 20.57 -11.27 9.81
CA ALA A 475 20.85 -12.40 8.94
C ALA A 475 20.39 -13.72 9.59
N GLY A 476 19.62 -14.52 8.85
CA GLY A 476 19.06 -15.79 9.31
C GLY A 476 17.70 -15.67 10.01
N LEU A 477 17.23 -14.46 10.32
CA LEU A 477 15.92 -14.21 10.94
C LEU A 477 14.90 -13.59 9.98
N GLU A 478 15.19 -13.50 8.70
CA GLU A 478 14.32 -12.91 7.68
C GLU A 478 12.92 -13.55 7.67
N ALA A 479 12.88 -14.89 7.76
CA ALA A 479 11.65 -15.66 7.75
C ALA A 479 10.76 -15.47 9.01
N VAL A 480 11.31 -14.90 10.09
CA VAL A 480 10.54 -14.59 11.32
C VAL A 480 9.44 -13.57 11.02
N ILE A 481 9.70 -12.60 10.15
CA ILE A 481 8.70 -11.60 9.75
C ILE A 481 7.54 -12.27 9.02
N GLU A 482 7.83 -13.12 8.03
CA GLU A 482 6.81 -13.81 7.24
C GLU A 482 5.94 -14.74 8.11
N ARG A 483 6.56 -15.55 8.98
CA ARG A 483 5.83 -16.39 9.95
C ARG A 483 5.00 -15.56 10.92
N GLY A 484 5.52 -14.43 11.37
CA GLY A 484 4.81 -13.50 12.25
C GLY A 484 3.58 -12.87 11.58
N LEU A 485 3.71 -12.48 10.31
CA LEU A 485 2.61 -11.98 9.50
C LEU A 485 1.55 -13.07 9.27
N ALA A 486 1.97 -14.30 8.96
CA ALA A 486 1.04 -15.42 8.79
C ALA A 486 0.27 -15.73 10.07
N TRP A 487 0.93 -15.71 11.22
CA TRP A 487 0.27 -15.83 12.52
C TRP A 487 -0.72 -14.68 12.77
N ALA A 488 -0.34 -13.44 12.45
CA ALA A 488 -1.17 -12.26 12.66
C ALA A 488 -2.39 -12.20 11.73
N ALA A 489 -2.27 -12.73 10.50
CA ALA A 489 -3.36 -12.76 9.51
C ALA A 489 -4.36 -13.90 9.72
N ALA A 490 -4.00 -14.92 10.49
CA ALA A 490 -4.88 -16.05 10.73
C ALA A 490 -6.15 -15.63 11.49
N ARG A 491 -7.29 -16.02 10.94
CA ARG A 491 -8.63 -15.78 11.50
C ARG A 491 -9.10 -17.07 12.18
N ASP A 492 -9.70 -16.94 13.35
CA ASP A 492 -10.28 -18.07 14.10
C ASP A 492 -11.64 -18.51 13.52
#